data_AF-A0A0D0F9Q8-F1
#
_entry.id   AF-A0A0D0F9Q8-F1
#
_cell.length_a   1.000
_cell.length_b   1.000
_cell.length_c   1.000
_cell.angle_alpha   90.00
_cell.angle_beta   90.00
_cell.angle_gamma   90.00
#
_symmetry.space_group_name_H-M   'P 1'
#
loop_
_entity.id
_entity.type
_entity.pdbx_description
1 polymer ?
#
loop_
_entity_poly.entity_id
_entity_poly.type
_entity_poly.pdbx_seq_one_letter_code
_entity_poly.pdbx_strand_id
1 'polypeptide(L)'
;MLINTPYLIGKTNYYVNLFNQKDTLNIIKTTNDLLERAVVKSKVYHIIEEALLNLYLQKSSGFFNEEMGIYILKNEQEQIFTPDWRKDDIGSRVSFILKNKVDTVAAQLDLEDQNGKKISLLNSKSKYTILYFFDPDCSRCVGVSPIVKDWLINAAPKNISFLAVYVDNNSAEWHKYLKENKFPNNWANLWGNMDFATIRTQYWIESIPSIYLLDENKKVILKDVSYKQLMYYLNKT
;
A
#
# COMPACT_ATOMS: atom_id res chain seq x y z
N MET A 1 -11.60 32.81 -10.70
CA MET A 1 -11.63 32.10 -11.99
C MET A 1 -10.62 30.95 -12.02
N LEU A 2 -9.32 31.18 -11.76
CA LEU A 2 -8.28 30.12 -11.78
C LEU A 2 -8.43 29.02 -10.71
N ILE A 3 -8.97 29.36 -9.54
CA ILE A 3 -9.12 28.44 -8.38
C ILE A 3 -10.10 27.29 -8.66
N ASN A 4 -10.99 27.43 -9.63
CA ASN A 4 -11.98 26.38 -9.97
C ASN A 4 -11.63 25.69 -11.30
N THR A 5 -10.37 25.70 -11.73
CA THR A 5 -9.92 25.02 -12.96
C THR A 5 -8.75 24.09 -12.67
N PRO A 6 -8.50 23.07 -13.52
CA PRO A 6 -7.32 22.19 -13.40
C PRO A 6 -5.98 22.91 -13.58
N TYR A 7 -5.99 24.22 -13.90
CA TYR A 7 -4.78 24.99 -14.21
C TYR A 7 -3.78 24.97 -13.05
N LEU A 8 -4.24 25.23 -11.83
CA LEU A 8 -3.36 25.26 -10.66
C LEU A 8 -2.76 23.87 -10.39
N ILE A 9 -3.56 22.81 -10.47
CA ILE A 9 -3.10 21.42 -10.31
C ILE A 9 -2.01 21.10 -11.35
N GLY A 10 -2.27 21.42 -12.63
CA GLY A 10 -1.31 21.19 -13.71
C GLY A 10 0.00 21.97 -13.52
N LYS A 11 -0.06 23.22 -13.06
CA LYS A 11 1.14 24.03 -12.77
C LYS A 11 1.90 23.55 -11.54
N THR A 12 1.22 23.09 -10.50
CA THR A 12 1.85 22.45 -9.33
C THR A 12 2.65 21.22 -9.75
N ASN A 13 2.03 20.30 -10.48
CA ASN A 13 2.70 19.09 -10.94
C ASN A 13 3.87 19.40 -11.88
N TYR A 14 3.70 20.37 -12.78
CA TYR A 14 4.78 20.85 -13.63
C TYR A 14 5.95 21.42 -12.83
N TYR A 15 5.68 22.27 -11.84
CA TYR A 15 6.73 22.88 -11.00
C TYR A 15 7.53 21.83 -10.24
N VAL A 16 6.85 20.86 -9.61
CA VAL A 16 7.54 19.76 -8.91
C VAL A 16 8.44 18.98 -9.88
N ASN A 17 7.95 18.66 -11.08
CA ASN A 17 8.72 17.95 -12.11
C ASN A 17 9.97 18.68 -12.62
N LEU A 18 10.14 19.98 -12.37
CA LEU A 18 11.37 20.71 -12.72
C LEU A 18 12.55 20.32 -11.83
N PHE A 19 12.31 19.70 -10.67
CA PHE A 19 13.34 19.36 -9.69
C PHE A 19 13.67 17.87 -9.70
N ASN A 20 14.89 17.53 -9.29
CA ASN A 20 15.33 16.15 -9.20
C ASN A 20 14.54 15.39 -8.12
N GLN A 21 13.58 14.59 -8.57
CA GLN A 21 12.71 13.78 -7.70
C GLN A 21 13.42 12.58 -7.03
N LYS A 22 14.73 12.42 -7.24
CA LYS A 22 15.56 11.46 -6.49
C LYS A 22 16.25 12.10 -5.29
N ASP A 23 16.21 13.43 -5.17
CA ASP A 23 16.83 14.17 -4.09
C ASP A 23 15.76 14.62 -3.08
N THR A 24 15.73 13.94 -1.93
CA THR A 24 14.77 14.19 -0.86
C THR A 24 14.81 15.63 -0.36
N LEU A 25 15.98 16.28 -0.31
CA LEU A 25 16.09 17.67 0.16
C LEU A 25 15.43 18.64 -0.82
N ASN A 26 15.65 18.43 -2.11
CA ASN A 26 15.02 19.23 -3.16
C ASN A 26 13.51 19.03 -3.16
N ILE A 27 13.02 17.79 -3.00
CA ILE A 27 11.60 17.50 -2.91
C ILE A 27 10.94 18.26 -1.74
N ILE A 28 11.51 18.15 -0.53
CA ILE A 28 10.99 18.83 0.67
C ILE A 28 10.98 20.35 0.44
N LYS A 29 12.08 20.91 -0.07
CA LYS A 29 12.20 22.35 -0.32
C LYS A 29 11.15 22.85 -1.32
N THR A 30 10.97 22.16 -2.43
CA THR A 30 10.01 22.54 -3.48
C THR A 30 8.57 22.41 -2.99
N THR A 31 8.25 21.36 -2.24
CA THR A 31 6.94 21.20 -1.60
C THR A 31 6.67 22.32 -0.60
N ASN A 32 7.65 22.69 0.23
CA ASN A 32 7.51 23.81 1.17
C ASN A 32 7.29 25.14 0.49
N ASP A 33 8.08 25.47 -0.52
CA ASP A 33 7.93 26.72 -1.26
C ASP A 33 6.50 26.88 -1.84
N LEU A 34 5.90 25.79 -2.32
CA LEU A 34 4.51 25.79 -2.78
C LEU A 34 3.51 26.03 -1.63
N LEU A 35 3.63 25.28 -0.53
CA LEU A 35 2.70 25.36 0.61
C LEU A 35 2.79 26.74 1.29
N GLU A 36 4.00 27.26 1.51
CA GLU A 36 4.24 28.59 2.11
C GLU A 36 3.65 29.72 1.28
N ARG A 37 3.74 29.64 -0.06
CA ARG A 37 3.10 30.64 -0.94
C ARG A 37 1.59 30.50 -0.94
N ALA A 38 1.06 29.27 -0.83
CA ALA A 38 -0.36 28.99 -0.90
C ALA A 38 -1.11 29.37 0.38
N VAL A 39 -0.44 29.33 1.54
CA VAL A 39 -1.02 29.53 2.88
C VAL A 39 -1.77 30.86 3.05
N VAL A 40 -1.41 31.87 2.24
CA VAL A 40 -2.04 33.20 2.24
C VAL A 40 -3.56 33.13 1.99
N LYS A 41 -4.03 32.09 1.27
CA LYS A 41 -5.45 31.83 1.04
C LYS A 41 -5.72 30.33 1.20
N SER A 42 -6.47 29.95 2.24
CA SER A 42 -6.81 28.54 2.54
C SER A 42 -7.35 27.77 1.33
N LYS A 43 -8.20 28.40 0.51
CA LYS A 43 -8.72 27.75 -0.71
C LYS A 43 -7.63 27.44 -1.75
N VAL A 44 -6.60 28.27 -1.86
CA VAL A 44 -5.44 28.02 -2.74
C VAL A 44 -4.55 26.95 -2.13
N TYR A 45 -4.33 26.99 -0.82
CA TYR A 45 -3.61 25.98 -0.07
C TYR A 45 -4.19 24.58 -0.32
N HIS A 46 -5.50 24.38 -0.11
CA HIS A 46 -6.11 23.06 -0.29
C HIS A 46 -6.01 22.52 -1.72
N ILE A 47 -6.04 23.39 -2.74
CA ILE A 47 -5.85 22.94 -4.14
C ILE A 47 -4.41 22.48 -4.38
N ILE A 48 -3.43 23.22 -3.87
CA ILE A 48 -2.01 22.88 -4.01
C ILE A 48 -1.70 21.62 -3.20
N GLU A 49 -2.20 21.56 -1.97
CA GLU A 49 -2.13 20.38 -1.11
C GLU A 49 -2.71 19.16 -1.81
N GLU A 50 -3.94 19.22 -2.33
CA GLU A 50 -4.58 18.09 -3.00
C GLU A 50 -3.77 17.63 -4.22
N ALA A 51 -3.22 18.57 -5.00
CA ALA A 51 -2.34 18.25 -6.11
C ALA A 51 -1.07 17.51 -5.64
N LEU A 52 -0.45 17.97 -4.55
CA LEU A 52 0.74 17.34 -3.98
C LEU A 52 0.42 15.97 -3.35
N LEU A 53 -0.69 15.84 -2.62
CA LEU A 53 -1.14 14.56 -2.06
C LEU A 53 -1.45 13.56 -3.18
N ASN A 54 -2.07 13.99 -4.28
CA ASN A 54 -2.28 13.13 -5.43
C ASN A 54 -0.96 12.73 -6.09
N LEU A 55 0.02 13.63 -6.14
CA LEU A 55 1.34 13.33 -6.67
C LEU A 55 2.10 12.32 -5.81
N TYR A 56 2.07 12.44 -4.48
CA TYR A 56 2.89 11.62 -3.59
C TYR A 56 2.16 10.40 -2.99
N LEU A 57 0.83 10.38 -2.93
CA LEU A 57 0.07 9.25 -2.36
C LEU A 57 -0.65 8.39 -3.41
N GLN A 58 -0.71 8.80 -4.68
CA GLN A 58 -1.19 7.91 -5.74
C GLN A 58 -0.03 7.12 -6.35
N LYS A 59 -0.12 5.79 -6.29
CA LYS A 59 0.92 4.89 -6.83
C LYS A 59 1.12 5.01 -8.33
N SER A 60 0.09 5.41 -9.06
CA SER A 60 0.12 5.65 -10.50
C SER A 60 0.88 6.91 -10.91
N SER A 61 1.23 7.81 -9.96
CA SER A 61 1.86 9.09 -10.28
C SER A 61 3.32 8.99 -10.75
N GLY A 62 4.00 7.89 -10.42
CA GLY A 62 5.45 7.76 -10.59
C GLY A 62 6.30 8.46 -9.52
N PHE A 63 5.68 9.24 -8.62
CA PHE A 63 6.32 9.98 -7.53
C PHE A 63 5.85 9.52 -6.14
N PHE A 64 5.22 8.36 -6.06
CA PHE A 64 4.68 7.83 -4.81
C PHE A 64 5.74 7.84 -3.69
N ASN A 65 5.43 8.54 -2.61
CA ASN A 65 6.25 8.72 -1.42
C ASN A 65 5.35 9.02 -0.22
N GLU A 66 5.15 8.00 0.63
CA GLU A 66 4.32 8.10 1.84
C GLU A 66 4.85 9.14 2.84
N GLU A 67 6.17 9.31 2.94
CA GLU A 67 6.78 10.26 3.87
C GLU A 67 6.47 11.70 3.45
N MET A 68 6.51 11.99 2.14
CA MET A 68 6.08 13.29 1.62
C MET A 68 4.59 13.52 1.80
N GLY A 69 3.76 12.49 1.59
CA GLY A 69 2.33 12.60 1.88
C GLY A 69 2.04 12.91 3.34
N ILE A 70 2.72 12.23 4.28
CA ILE A 70 2.63 12.51 5.73
C ILE A 70 3.12 13.93 6.03
N TYR A 71 4.21 14.35 5.40
CA TYR A 71 4.78 15.68 5.58
C TYR A 71 3.77 16.78 5.20
N ILE A 72 3.13 16.65 4.03
CA ILE A 72 2.11 17.60 3.54
C ILE A 72 0.89 17.63 4.48
N LEU A 73 0.39 16.45 4.87
CA LEU A 73 -0.74 16.35 5.79
C LEU A 73 -0.45 17.02 7.13
N LYS A 74 0.73 16.77 7.71
CA LYS A 74 1.15 17.42 8.96
C LYS A 74 1.32 18.93 8.77
N ASN A 75 1.76 19.39 7.60
CA ASN A 75 1.83 20.82 7.33
C ASN A 75 0.44 21.49 7.39
N GLU A 76 -0.61 20.86 6.84
CA GLU A 76 -2.00 21.36 6.95
C GLU A 76 -2.47 21.34 8.41
N GLN A 77 -2.15 20.28 9.14
CA GLN A 77 -2.56 20.10 10.54
C GLN A 77 -2.14 21.27 11.44
N GLU A 78 -0.99 21.88 11.16
CA GLU A 78 -0.43 23.01 11.91
C GLU A 78 -0.97 24.39 11.46
N GLN A 79 -1.77 24.47 10.38
CA GLN A 79 -2.26 25.75 9.88
C GLN A 79 -3.38 26.33 10.75
N ILE A 80 -3.36 27.66 10.94
CA ILE A 80 -4.36 28.37 11.73
C ILE A 80 -5.79 28.26 11.17
N PHE A 81 -5.93 28.07 9.85
CA PHE A 81 -7.23 27.91 9.21
C PHE A 81 -7.78 26.48 9.30
N THR A 82 -6.99 25.51 9.79
CA THR A 82 -7.37 24.11 9.85
C THR A 82 -8.26 23.87 11.08
N PRO A 83 -9.54 23.51 10.90
CA PRO A 83 -10.45 23.25 12.02
C PRO A 83 -10.11 21.92 12.70
N ASP A 84 -10.49 21.77 13.97
CA ASP A 84 -10.08 20.62 14.79
C ASP A 84 -10.55 19.27 14.22
N TRP A 85 -11.77 19.19 13.68
CA TRP A 85 -12.25 17.96 13.02
C TRP A 85 -11.34 17.53 11.86
N ARG A 86 -10.73 18.49 11.16
CA ARG A 86 -9.81 18.20 10.06
C ARG A 86 -8.45 17.76 10.60
N LYS A 87 -7.98 18.33 11.72
CA LYS A 87 -6.76 17.85 12.39
C LYS A 87 -6.90 16.40 12.85
N ASP A 88 -8.06 16.03 13.37
CA ASP A 88 -8.36 14.65 13.80
C ASP A 88 -8.41 13.68 12.60
N ASP A 89 -9.03 14.11 11.49
CA ASP A 89 -9.06 13.37 10.24
C ASP A 89 -7.65 13.17 9.65
N ILE A 90 -6.83 14.22 9.63
CA ILE A 90 -5.42 14.15 9.23
C ILE A 90 -4.66 13.17 10.13
N GLY A 91 -4.81 13.27 11.45
CA GLY A 91 -4.17 12.38 12.41
C GLY A 91 -4.54 10.92 12.16
N SER A 92 -5.83 10.66 11.91
CA SER A 92 -6.33 9.34 11.54
C SER A 92 -5.72 8.85 10.23
N ARG A 93 -5.71 9.67 9.18
CA ARG A 93 -5.11 9.33 7.88
C ARG A 93 -3.62 9.04 7.98
N VAL A 94 -2.87 9.85 8.72
CA VAL A 94 -1.43 9.60 8.99
C VAL A 94 -1.24 8.28 9.73
N SER A 95 -2.08 7.99 10.74
CA SER A 95 -2.02 6.71 11.46
C SER A 95 -2.23 5.50 10.55
N PHE A 96 -3.11 5.63 9.54
CA PHE A 96 -3.34 4.59 8.54
C PHE A 96 -2.15 4.40 7.60
N ILE A 97 -1.57 5.49 7.09
CA ILE A 97 -0.38 5.43 6.23
C ILE A 97 0.80 4.79 6.98
N LEU A 98 0.92 5.01 8.29
CA LEU A 98 2.00 4.44 9.10
C LEU A 98 1.84 2.93 9.39
N LYS A 99 0.68 2.33 9.13
CA LYS A 99 0.49 0.88 9.33
C LYS A 99 1.36 0.09 8.37
N ASN A 100 2.10 -0.89 8.90
CA ASN A 100 3.01 -1.74 8.15
C ASN A 100 3.98 -0.92 7.28
N LYS A 101 4.48 0.20 7.82
CA LYS A 101 5.50 1.01 7.16
C LYS A 101 6.72 0.13 6.84
N VAL A 102 7.36 0.38 5.71
CA VAL A 102 8.66 -0.23 5.38
C VAL A 102 9.63 -0.10 6.56
N ASP A 103 10.43 -1.15 6.79
CA ASP A 103 11.35 -1.32 7.92
C ASP A 103 10.72 -1.51 9.31
N THR A 104 9.38 -1.55 9.41
CA THR A 104 8.66 -1.92 10.64
C THR A 104 8.18 -3.36 10.60
N VAL A 105 7.98 -3.97 11.77
CA VAL A 105 7.41 -5.33 11.86
C VAL A 105 5.95 -5.28 11.41
N ALA A 106 5.58 -6.20 10.51
CA ALA A 106 4.22 -6.31 10.02
C ALA A 106 3.24 -6.65 11.15
N ALA A 107 2.02 -6.17 11.04
CA ALA A 107 0.98 -6.41 12.02
C ALA A 107 0.58 -7.90 11.99
N GLN A 108 0.35 -8.50 13.15
CA GLN A 108 0.08 -9.93 13.26
C GLN A 108 -1.18 -10.35 12.47
N LEU A 109 -1.08 -11.47 11.74
CA LEU A 109 -2.23 -12.15 11.15
C LEU A 109 -2.29 -13.56 11.75
N ASP A 110 -3.47 -13.90 12.26
CA ASP A 110 -3.81 -15.24 12.75
C ASP A 110 -5.00 -15.74 11.94
N LEU A 111 -4.70 -16.60 10.97
CA LEU A 111 -5.66 -17.15 10.01
C LEU A 111 -5.53 -18.66 9.93
N GLU A 112 -6.41 -19.31 9.19
CA GLU A 112 -6.37 -20.75 8.94
C GLU A 112 -6.02 -20.99 7.47
N ASP A 113 -5.18 -21.99 7.21
CA ASP A 113 -4.91 -22.45 5.85
C ASP A 113 -6.04 -23.31 5.29
N GLN A 114 -5.92 -23.73 4.03
CA GLN A 114 -6.90 -24.59 3.36
C GLN A 114 -7.14 -25.96 4.04
N ASN A 115 -6.29 -26.37 4.98
CA ASN A 115 -6.41 -27.61 5.75
C ASN A 115 -6.93 -27.37 7.19
N GLY A 116 -7.30 -26.14 7.52
CA GLY A 116 -7.71 -25.74 8.87
C GLY A 116 -6.55 -25.58 9.85
N LYS A 117 -5.30 -25.56 9.37
CA LYS A 117 -4.14 -25.31 10.24
C LYS A 117 -4.04 -23.82 10.51
N LYS A 118 -3.96 -23.45 11.78
CA LYS A 118 -3.68 -22.06 12.20
C LYS A 118 -2.29 -21.62 11.74
N ILE A 119 -2.24 -20.50 11.04
CA ILE A 119 -1.05 -19.80 10.59
C ILE A 119 -0.97 -18.48 11.33
N SER A 120 0.09 -18.34 12.13
CA SER A 120 0.48 -17.09 12.77
C SER A 120 1.61 -16.47 11.96
N LEU A 121 1.40 -15.27 11.41
CA LEU A 121 2.37 -14.60 10.57
C LEU A 121 3.70 -14.40 11.29
N LEU A 122 3.67 -13.82 12.49
CA LEU A 122 4.88 -13.49 13.25
C LEU A 122 5.65 -14.73 13.72
N ASN A 123 4.96 -15.86 13.92
CA ASN A 123 5.58 -17.11 14.34
C ASN A 123 6.04 -18.00 13.17
N SER A 124 5.69 -17.64 11.92
CA SER A 124 6.08 -18.42 10.74
C SER A 124 7.57 -18.24 10.39
N LYS A 125 8.25 -19.33 10.05
CA LYS A 125 9.68 -19.32 9.68
C LYS A 125 9.85 -19.39 8.16
N SER A 126 10.51 -18.38 7.60
CA SER A 126 10.82 -18.25 6.17
C SER A 126 11.88 -17.16 6.00
N LYS A 127 12.69 -17.23 4.94
CA LYS A 127 13.64 -16.15 4.60
C LYS A 127 12.88 -14.92 4.10
N TYR A 128 11.85 -15.15 3.31
CA TYR A 128 10.92 -14.15 2.85
C TYR A 128 9.49 -14.65 3.00
N THR A 129 8.60 -13.77 3.44
CA THR A 129 7.14 -14.01 3.40
C THR A 129 6.50 -13.03 2.45
N ILE A 130 5.72 -13.53 1.50
CA ILE A 130 4.88 -12.72 0.64
C ILE A 130 3.46 -12.79 1.18
N LEU A 131 2.86 -11.65 1.49
CA LEU A 131 1.42 -11.56 1.73
C LEU A 131 0.76 -11.11 0.43
N TYR A 132 -0.25 -11.85 0.00
CA TYR A 132 -1.03 -11.53 -1.19
C TYR A 132 -2.50 -11.41 -0.80
N PHE A 133 -2.98 -10.17 -0.70
CA PHE A 133 -4.36 -9.87 -0.37
C PHE A 133 -5.18 -9.89 -1.65
N PHE A 134 -6.18 -10.77 -1.69
CA PHE A 134 -6.94 -11.03 -2.91
C PHE A 134 -8.37 -11.49 -2.63
N ASP A 135 -9.13 -11.52 -3.70
CA ASP A 135 -10.50 -12.02 -3.78
C ASP A 135 -10.58 -12.85 -5.08
N PRO A 136 -11.00 -14.13 -5.04
CA PRO A 136 -11.12 -14.97 -6.22
C PRO A 136 -11.99 -14.39 -7.34
N ASP A 137 -13.09 -13.72 -7.03
CA ASP A 137 -14.03 -13.15 -8.01
C ASP A 137 -13.63 -11.72 -8.45
N CYS A 138 -12.56 -11.15 -7.89
CA CYS A 138 -12.04 -9.87 -8.34
C CYS A 138 -11.37 -9.98 -9.72
N SER A 139 -11.87 -9.22 -10.70
CA SER A 139 -11.40 -9.27 -12.11
C SER A 139 -9.89 -9.07 -12.29
N ARG A 140 -9.25 -8.24 -11.45
CA ARG A 140 -7.79 -8.07 -11.47
C ARG A 140 -7.06 -9.26 -10.87
N CYS A 141 -7.57 -9.83 -9.78
CA CYS A 141 -6.98 -10.99 -9.12
C CYS A 141 -6.99 -12.23 -10.02
N VAL A 142 -8.05 -12.43 -10.81
CA VAL A 142 -8.14 -13.52 -11.81
C VAL A 142 -6.96 -13.52 -12.79
N GLY A 143 -6.50 -12.34 -13.21
CA GLY A 143 -5.33 -12.21 -14.08
C GLY A 143 -3.98 -12.33 -13.35
N VAL A 144 -3.90 -11.90 -12.09
CA VAL A 144 -2.64 -11.84 -11.33
C VAL A 144 -2.29 -13.18 -10.67
N SER A 145 -3.26 -13.88 -10.09
CA SER A 145 -3.02 -15.12 -9.33
C SER A 145 -2.31 -16.21 -10.17
N PRO A 146 -2.69 -16.47 -11.44
CA PRO A 146 -1.97 -17.44 -12.27
C PRO A 146 -0.52 -17.02 -12.56
N ILE A 147 -0.27 -15.74 -12.83
CA ILE A 147 1.07 -15.22 -13.13
C ILE A 147 2.00 -15.40 -11.92
N VAL A 148 1.52 -15.05 -10.72
CA VAL A 148 2.31 -15.19 -9.49
C VAL A 148 2.55 -16.65 -9.16
N LYS A 149 1.55 -17.51 -9.35
CA LYS A 149 1.68 -18.96 -9.18
C LYS A 149 2.74 -19.56 -10.11
N ASP A 150 2.70 -19.22 -11.39
CA ASP A 150 3.67 -19.73 -12.37
C ASP A 150 5.08 -19.22 -12.07
N TRP A 151 5.23 -17.96 -11.62
CA TRP A 151 6.50 -17.43 -11.16
C TRP A 151 7.03 -18.16 -9.92
N LEU A 152 6.18 -18.47 -8.94
CA LEU A 152 6.57 -19.23 -7.74
C LEU A 152 7.08 -20.64 -8.07
N ILE A 153 6.49 -21.28 -9.09
CA ILE A 153 6.89 -22.62 -9.53
C ILE A 153 8.22 -22.58 -10.27
N ASN A 154 8.42 -21.59 -11.16
CA ASN A 154 9.48 -21.65 -12.16
C ASN A 154 10.69 -20.75 -11.88
N ALA A 155 10.51 -19.66 -11.13
CA ALA A 155 11.51 -18.58 -11.08
C ALA A 155 11.74 -17.96 -9.70
N ALA A 156 10.81 -18.11 -8.76
CA ALA A 156 10.95 -17.50 -7.45
C ALA A 156 12.14 -18.08 -6.66
N PRO A 157 12.84 -17.24 -5.86
CA PRO A 157 13.86 -17.72 -4.94
C PRO A 157 13.38 -18.87 -4.04
N LYS A 158 14.28 -19.80 -3.74
CA LYS A 158 14.03 -20.85 -2.75
C LYS A 158 13.80 -20.22 -1.36
N ASN A 159 13.01 -20.88 -0.50
CA ASN A 159 12.67 -20.45 0.86
C ASN A 159 11.77 -19.21 0.99
N ILE A 160 10.92 -18.97 -0.02
CA ILE A 160 9.78 -18.04 0.07
C ILE A 160 8.57 -18.77 0.63
N SER A 161 7.88 -18.16 1.60
CA SER A 161 6.53 -18.54 2.00
C SER A 161 5.54 -17.55 1.38
N PHE A 162 4.58 -18.05 0.61
CA PHE A 162 3.54 -17.24 -0.02
C PHE A 162 2.22 -17.46 0.72
N LEU A 163 1.70 -16.40 1.33
CA LEU A 163 0.47 -16.40 2.10
C LEU A 163 -0.58 -15.59 1.34
N ALA A 164 -1.49 -16.29 0.65
CA ALA A 164 -2.60 -15.70 -0.07
C ALA A 164 -3.76 -15.47 0.90
N VAL A 165 -3.98 -14.23 1.31
CA VAL A 165 -5.01 -13.83 2.27
C VAL A 165 -6.28 -13.43 1.53
N TYR A 166 -7.33 -14.22 1.69
CA TYR A 166 -8.65 -13.89 1.18
C TYR A 166 -9.23 -12.70 1.95
N VAL A 167 -9.75 -11.69 1.23
CA VAL A 167 -10.26 -10.44 1.84
C VAL A 167 -11.77 -10.26 1.74
N ASP A 168 -12.53 -11.34 1.50
CA ASP A 168 -14.01 -11.34 1.48
C ASP A 168 -14.61 -12.54 2.23
N ASN A 169 -15.90 -12.53 2.56
CA ASN A 169 -16.55 -13.43 3.53
C ASN A 169 -17.30 -14.62 2.93
N ASN A 170 -17.16 -14.86 1.63
CA ASN A 170 -17.91 -15.90 0.96
C ASN A 170 -17.21 -17.26 1.08
N SER A 171 -17.65 -18.07 2.04
CA SER A 171 -17.15 -19.44 2.25
C SER A 171 -17.36 -20.34 1.02
N ALA A 172 -18.49 -20.22 0.32
CA ALA A 172 -18.76 -21.07 -0.84
C ALA A 172 -17.79 -20.76 -2.00
N GLU A 173 -17.53 -19.48 -2.25
CA GLU A 173 -16.53 -19.02 -3.22
C GLU A 173 -15.13 -19.49 -2.83
N TRP A 174 -14.76 -19.34 -1.55
CA TRP A 174 -13.47 -19.81 -1.05
C TRP A 174 -13.23 -21.30 -1.34
N HIS A 175 -14.17 -22.16 -0.95
CA HIS A 175 -14.06 -23.59 -1.18
C HIS A 175 -14.05 -23.95 -2.67
N LYS A 176 -14.84 -23.25 -3.48
CA LYS A 176 -14.82 -23.41 -4.94
C LYS A 176 -13.46 -23.05 -5.51
N TYR A 177 -12.88 -21.91 -5.13
CA TYR A 177 -11.56 -21.46 -5.55
C TYR A 177 -10.48 -22.50 -5.22
N LEU A 178 -10.51 -23.06 -4.01
CA LEU A 178 -9.57 -24.10 -3.60
C LEU A 178 -9.73 -25.40 -4.39
N LYS A 179 -10.95 -25.79 -4.76
CA LYS A 179 -11.23 -27.02 -5.51
C LYS A 179 -10.83 -26.91 -6.98
N GLU A 180 -11.03 -25.74 -7.57
CA GLU A 180 -10.77 -25.49 -9.01
C GLU A 180 -9.30 -25.21 -9.31
N ASN A 181 -8.49 -24.91 -8.30
CA ASN A 181 -7.09 -24.52 -8.47
C ASN A 181 -6.13 -25.49 -7.78
N LYS A 182 -4.94 -25.65 -8.37
CA LYS A 182 -3.79 -26.29 -7.74
C LYS A 182 -2.76 -25.24 -7.35
N PHE A 183 -2.14 -25.43 -6.19
CA PHE A 183 -1.19 -24.49 -5.60
C PHE A 183 0.14 -25.19 -5.30
N PRO A 184 1.29 -24.50 -5.46
CA PRO A 184 2.59 -25.05 -5.08
C PRO A 184 2.70 -25.17 -3.55
N ASN A 185 3.62 -26.01 -3.07
CA ASN A 185 3.76 -26.32 -1.64
C ASN A 185 4.08 -25.10 -0.75
N ASN A 186 4.69 -24.08 -1.34
CA ASN A 186 5.02 -22.83 -0.64
C ASN A 186 3.89 -21.79 -0.68
N TRP A 187 2.72 -22.12 -1.24
CA TRP A 187 1.53 -21.28 -1.28
C TRP A 187 0.48 -21.78 -0.29
N ALA A 188 0.23 -20.99 0.75
CA ALA A 188 -0.85 -21.21 1.70
C ALA A 188 -2.00 -20.24 1.39
N ASN A 189 -3.19 -20.78 1.21
CA ASN A 189 -4.42 -20.02 1.03
C ASN A 189 -5.02 -19.82 2.42
N LEU A 190 -5.07 -18.56 2.88
CA LEU A 190 -5.48 -18.18 4.21
C LEU A 190 -6.87 -17.52 4.20
N TRP A 191 -7.72 -17.99 5.11
CA TRP A 191 -9.03 -17.43 5.42
C TRP A 191 -9.31 -17.66 6.92
N GLY A 192 -10.32 -17.04 7.51
CA GLY A 192 -10.67 -17.35 8.90
C GLY A 192 -11.47 -16.29 9.65
N ASN A 193 -11.47 -16.40 10.98
CA ASN A 193 -12.35 -15.66 11.89
C ASN A 193 -11.98 -14.18 12.10
N MET A 194 -10.89 -13.69 11.52
CA MET A 194 -10.62 -12.25 11.51
C MET A 194 -11.48 -11.62 10.43
N ASP A 195 -12.32 -10.64 10.81
CA ASP A 195 -13.17 -9.98 9.84
C ASP A 195 -12.35 -9.21 8.79
N PHE A 196 -12.87 -9.13 7.56
CA PHE A 196 -12.17 -8.50 6.45
C PHE A 196 -11.96 -7.02 6.64
N ALA A 197 -12.89 -6.35 7.34
CA ALA A 197 -12.75 -4.96 7.69
C ALA A 197 -11.49 -4.74 8.53
N THR A 198 -11.22 -5.62 9.49
CA THR A 198 -10.03 -5.62 10.34
C THR A 198 -8.78 -5.86 9.51
N ILE A 199 -8.76 -6.89 8.65
CA ILE A 199 -7.61 -7.16 7.78
C ILE A 199 -7.30 -5.93 6.90
N ARG A 200 -8.31 -5.39 6.20
CA ARG A 200 -8.17 -4.20 5.35
C ARG A 200 -7.71 -2.99 6.13
N THR A 201 -8.22 -2.79 7.34
CA THR A 201 -7.90 -1.66 8.23
C THR A 201 -6.49 -1.79 8.81
N GLN A 202 -6.09 -3.01 9.17
CA GLN A 202 -4.80 -3.33 9.78
C GLN A 202 -3.66 -3.26 8.76
N TYR A 203 -3.93 -3.69 7.52
CA TYR A 203 -2.98 -3.65 6.40
C TYR A 203 -3.14 -2.46 5.46
N TRP A 204 -4.06 -1.54 5.76
CA TRP A 204 -4.39 -0.39 4.92
C TRP A 204 -4.53 -0.75 3.43
N ILE A 205 -5.44 -1.68 3.15
CA ILE A 205 -5.66 -2.22 1.80
C ILE A 205 -6.73 -1.37 1.11
N GLU A 206 -6.29 -0.36 0.37
CA GLU A 206 -7.19 0.50 -0.42
C GLU A 206 -7.72 -0.20 -1.68
N SER A 207 -6.93 -1.11 -2.26
CA SER A 207 -7.33 -1.86 -3.45
C SER A 207 -6.69 -3.24 -3.50
N ILE A 208 -7.35 -4.18 -4.17
CA ILE A 208 -6.83 -5.53 -4.44
C ILE A 208 -6.62 -5.77 -5.93
N PRO A 209 -5.68 -6.65 -6.33
CA PRO A 209 -4.73 -7.33 -5.45
C PRO A 209 -3.70 -6.38 -4.83
N SER A 210 -3.26 -6.70 -3.61
CA SER A 210 -2.21 -5.97 -2.88
C SER A 210 -1.16 -6.94 -2.36
N ILE A 211 0.11 -6.64 -2.56
CA ILE A 211 1.23 -7.52 -2.21
C ILE A 211 2.16 -6.84 -1.21
N TYR A 212 2.54 -7.57 -0.18
CA TYR A 212 3.61 -7.21 0.75
C TYR A 212 4.74 -8.23 0.67
N LEU A 213 5.97 -7.76 0.82
CA LEU A 213 7.15 -8.61 0.99
C LEU A 213 7.73 -8.33 2.37
N LEU A 214 7.95 -9.39 3.15
CA LEU A 214 8.52 -9.32 4.48
C LEU A 214 9.85 -10.09 4.54
N ASP A 215 10.75 -9.64 5.39
CA ASP A 215 12.00 -10.35 5.71
C ASP A 215 11.76 -11.52 6.69
N GLU A 216 12.86 -12.17 7.10
CA GLU A 216 12.83 -13.28 8.05
C GLU A 216 12.28 -12.91 9.43
N ASN A 217 12.47 -11.65 9.85
CA ASN A 217 11.96 -11.05 11.08
C ASN A 217 10.56 -10.42 10.92
N LYS A 218 9.92 -10.65 9.76
CA LYS A 218 8.62 -10.09 9.37
C LYS A 218 8.61 -8.57 9.30
N LYS A 219 9.76 -7.93 9.13
CA LYS A 219 9.83 -6.51 8.77
C LYS A 219 9.40 -6.32 7.32
N VAL A 220 8.65 -5.27 7.08
CA VAL A 220 8.13 -4.93 5.75
C VAL A 220 9.26 -4.41 4.87
N ILE A 221 9.53 -5.12 3.77
CA ILE A 221 10.45 -4.70 2.71
C ILE A 221 9.69 -3.95 1.63
N LEU A 222 8.57 -4.52 1.17
CA LEU A 222 7.69 -3.91 0.18
C LEU A 222 6.28 -3.84 0.74
N LYS A 223 5.64 -2.69 0.54
CA LYS A 223 4.31 -2.37 1.04
C LYS A 223 3.35 -2.11 -0.13
N ASP A 224 2.29 -2.89 -0.22
CA ASP A 224 1.19 -2.74 -1.18
C ASP A 224 1.71 -2.46 -2.61
N VAL A 225 2.51 -3.39 -3.13
CA VAL A 225 3.13 -3.32 -4.46
C VAL A 225 2.40 -4.20 -5.47
N SER A 226 2.65 -3.96 -6.76
CA SER A 226 2.23 -4.88 -7.82
C SER A 226 3.12 -6.12 -7.89
N TYR A 227 2.64 -7.18 -8.55
CA TYR A 227 3.44 -8.38 -8.79
C TYR A 227 4.72 -8.09 -9.60
N LYS A 228 4.66 -7.11 -10.51
CA LYS A 228 5.83 -6.70 -11.32
C LYS A 228 6.93 -6.11 -10.44
N GLN A 229 6.56 -5.25 -9.49
CA GLN A 229 7.51 -4.66 -8.53
C GLN A 229 8.10 -5.72 -7.60
N LEU A 230 7.27 -6.64 -7.09
CA LEU A 230 7.73 -7.79 -6.30
C LEU A 230 8.78 -8.61 -7.05
N MET A 231 8.47 -9.04 -8.27
CA MET A 231 9.36 -9.87 -9.09
C MET A 231 10.65 -9.11 -9.45
N TYR A 232 10.54 -7.82 -9.77
CA TYR A 232 11.70 -6.98 -10.06
C TYR A 232 12.66 -6.87 -8.86
N TYR A 233 12.12 -6.70 -7.65
CA TYR A 233 12.92 -6.64 -6.43
C TYR A 233 13.65 -7.96 -6.16
N LEU A 234 12.92 -9.08 -6.22
CA LEU A 234 13.47 -10.40 -5.90
C LEU A 234 14.44 -10.93 -6.96
N ASN A 235 14.34 -10.49 -8.21
CA ASN A 235 15.29 -10.88 -9.27
C ASN A 235 16.61 -10.08 -9.22
N LYS A 236 16.65 -8.97 -8.48
CA LYS A 236 17.86 -8.14 -8.32
C LYS A 236 18.72 -8.52 -7.11
N THR A 237 18.17 -9.32 -6.20
CA THR A 237 18.79 -9.72 -4.94
C THR A 237 19.39 -11.10 -5.07
#